data_AF-A0A3A6P0V2-F1
#
_entry.id   AF-A0A3A6P0V2-F1
#
_cell.length_a   1.000
_cell.length_b   1.000
_cell.length_c   1.000
_cell.angle_alpha   90.00
_cell.angle_beta   90.00
_cell.angle_gamma   90.00
#
_symmetry.space_group_name_H-M   'P 1'
#
loop_
_entity.id
_entity.type
_entity.pdbx_description
1 polymer ?
#
loop_
_entity_poly.entity_id
_entity_poly.type
_entity_poly.pdbx_seq_one_letter_code
_entity_poly.pdbx_strand_id
1 'polypeptide(L)'
;MTADSTPKHEIATELLEWAIHAFLSGSAYYSALHLAGAAEEIFAVYLRAPEHNLTPSVKSFTEGFLRISQPADDVERVKLEKWVIDRMNAPRNSVKHKKGHQDNFVEFNAEEESAEVINRAISNYFQLLGRLPLRILASIADFDAVRRVPCE
;
A
#
# COMPACT_ATOMS: atom_id res chain seq x y z
N MET A 1 2.72 -18.37 30.00
CA MET A 1 3.07 -17.77 28.70
C MET A 1 3.28 -16.29 28.95
N THR A 2 4.52 -15.81 28.87
CA THR A 2 4.79 -14.36 28.85
C THR A 2 4.43 -13.84 27.47
N ALA A 3 3.73 -12.71 27.41
CA ALA A 3 3.44 -12.08 26.13
C ALA A 3 4.74 -11.52 25.57
N ASP A 4 5.20 -12.03 24.44
CA ASP A 4 6.30 -11.44 23.69
C ASP A 4 5.82 -10.12 23.04
N SER A 5 6.64 -9.08 23.11
CA SER A 5 6.35 -7.77 22.51
C SER A 5 7.04 -7.66 21.15
N THR A 6 6.27 -7.54 20.07
CA THR A 6 6.78 -7.36 18.71
C THR A 6 6.56 -5.92 18.22
N PRO A 7 7.62 -5.21 17.78
CA PRO A 7 7.48 -3.88 17.21
C PRO A 7 6.58 -3.86 15.96
N LYS A 8 5.75 -2.82 15.83
CA LYS A 8 4.81 -2.68 14.70
C LYS A 8 5.51 -2.61 13.33
N HIS A 9 6.72 -2.04 13.26
CA HIS A 9 7.48 -1.97 12.01
C HIS A 9 8.02 -3.35 11.58
N GLU A 10 8.33 -4.25 12.52
CA GLU A 10 8.69 -5.63 12.19
C GLU A 10 7.49 -6.37 11.61
N ILE A 11 6.31 -6.21 12.23
CA ILE A 11 5.05 -6.75 11.71
C ILE A 11 4.77 -6.20 10.30
N ALA A 12 4.91 -4.90 10.07
CA ALA A 12 4.73 -4.32 8.73
C ALA A 12 5.71 -4.88 7.70
N THR A 13 6.95 -5.16 8.11
CA THR A 13 7.98 -5.74 7.24
C THR A 13 7.68 -7.21 6.92
N GLU A 14 7.19 -7.99 7.88
CA GLU A 14 6.64 -9.33 7.66
C GLU A 14 5.45 -9.33 6.70
N LEU A 15 4.47 -8.44 6.93
CA LEU A 15 3.30 -8.32 6.08
C LEU A 15 3.68 -7.97 4.63
N LEU A 16 4.64 -7.06 4.43
CA LEU A 16 5.13 -6.71 3.10
C LEU A 16 5.81 -7.91 2.40
N GLU A 17 6.67 -8.64 3.11
CA GLU A 17 7.33 -9.81 2.53
C GLU A 17 6.32 -10.89 2.12
N TRP A 18 5.34 -11.19 2.99
CA TRP A 18 4.30 -12.16 2.65
C TRP A 18 3.36 -11.67 1.56
N ALA A 19 3.11 -10.36 1.47
CA ALA A 19 2.36 -9.80 0.35
C ALA A 19 3.09 -10.06 -0.99
N ILE A 20 4.40 -9.86 -1.02
CA ILE A 20 5.22 -10.11 -2.20
C ILE A 20 5.21 -11.62 -2.55
N HIS A 21 5.41 -12.51 -1.58
CA HIS A 21 5.36 -13.94 -1.84
C HIS A 21 3.98 -14.40 -2.34
N ALA A 22 2.89 -13.87 -1.76
CA ALA A 22 1.54 -14.15 -2.22
C ALA A 22 1.33 -13.66 -3.66
N PHE A 23 1.86 -12.49 -4.02
CA PHE A 23 1.83 -11.99 -5.40
C PHE A 23 2.59 -12.90 -6.36
N LEU A 24 3.85 -13.24 -6.02
CA LEU A 24 4.73 -14.07 -6.85
C LEU A 24 4.22 -15.51 -7.01
N SER A 25 3.32 -15.98 -6.15
CA SER A 25 2.65 -17.26 -6.32
C SER A 25 1.70 -17.32 -7.53
N GLY A 26 1.33 -16.17 -8.11
CA GLY A 26 0.42 -16.06 -9.25
C GLY A 26 -1.05 -16.41 -8.96
N SER A 27 -1.40 -16.71 -7.70
CA SER A 27 -2.75 -17.19 -7.34
C SER A 27 -3.33 -16.56 -6.08
N ALA A 28 -2.55 -15.82 -5.29
CA ALA A 28 -2.97 -15.26 -4.01
C ALA A 28 -3.07 -13.72 -4.01
N TYR A 29 -3.51 -13.12 -5.11
CA TYR A 29 -3.53 -11.66 -5.29
C TYR A 29 -4.41 -10.90 -4.27
N TYR A 30 -5.55 -11.46 -3.84
CA TYR A 30 -6.37 -10.82 -2.80
C TYR A 30 -5.69 -10.83 -1.43
N SER A 31 -4.96 -11.89 -1.10
CA SER A 31 -4.12 -11.96 0.11
C SER A 31 -2.97 -10.95 0.00
N ALA A 32 -2.30 -10.90 -1.15
CA ALA A 32 -1.24 -9.94 -1.42
C ALA A 32 -1.74 -8.49 -1.24
N LEU A 33 -2.88 -8.16 -1.83
CA LEU A 33 -3.54 -6.86 -1.71
C LEU A 33 -3.83 -6.49 -0.25
N HIS A 34 -4.36 -7.44 0.54
CA HIS A 34 -4.71 -7.19 1.94
C HIS A 34 -3.46 -6.97 2.81
N LEU A 35 -2.47 -7.86 2.68
CA LEU A 35 -1.22 -7.81 3.44
C LEU A 35 -0.41 -6.55 3.11
N ALA A 36 -0.28 -6.21 1.81
CA ALA A 36 0.40 -5.00 1.36
C ALA A 36 -0.30 -3.74 1.88
N GLY A 37 -1.64 -3.72 1.87
CA GLY A 37 -2.43 -2.60 2.40
C GLY A 37 -2.21 -2.39 3.89
N ALA A 38 -2.14 -3.47 4.67
CA ALA A 38 -1.84 -3.38 6.10
C ALA A 38 -0.41 -2.89 6.35
N ALA A 39 0.58 -3.39 5.59
CA ALA A 39 1.96 -2.92 5.67
C ALA A 39 2.08 -1.42 5.32
N GLU A 40 1.45 -0.99 4.22
CA GLU A 40 1.39 0.41 3.78
C GLU A 40 0.86 1.33 4.88
N GLU A 41 -0.27 0.98 5.50
CA GLU A 41 -0.90 1.79 6.54
C GLU A 41 0.00 1.94 7.78
N ILE A 42 0.65 0.85 8.21
CA ILE A 42 1.56 0.88 9.37
C ILE A 42 2.81 1.73 9.03
N PHE A 43 3.45 1.51 7.89
CA PHE A 43 4.61 2.32 7.50
C PHE A 43 4.24 3.80 7.35
N ALA A 44 3.05 4.12 6.83
CA ALA A 44 2.59 5.49 6.70
C ALA A 44 2.43 6.19 8.07
N VAL A 45 2.07 5.45 9.14
CA VAL A 45 2.03 6.00 10.50
C VAL A 45 3.44 6.36 10.97
N TYR A 46 4.42 5.47 10.78
CA TYR A 46 5.82 5.78 11.12
C TYR A 46 6.36 6.97 10.32
N LEU A 47 6.11 7.04 9.01
CA LEU A 47 6.54 8.18 8.19
C LEU A 47 6.01 9.52 8.70
N ARG A 48 4.75 9.55 9.18
CA ARG A 48 4.12 10.76 9.73
C ARG A 48 4.54 11.09 11.16
N ALA A 49 5.23 10.18 11.85
CA ALA A 49 5.64 10.42 13.23
C ALA A 49 6.57 11.65 13.30
N PRO A 50 6.49 12.49 14.34
CA PRO A 50 7.24 13.75 14.42
C PRO A 50 8.76 13.59 14.20
N GLU A 51 9.34 12.47 14.63
CA GLU A 51 10.75 12.11 14.47
C GLU A 51 11.18 11.81 13.03
N HIS A 52 10.23 11.54 12.13
CA HIS A 52 10.50 11.27 10.72
C HIS A 52 9.96 12.39 9.83
N ASN A 53 8.75 12.88 10.09
CA ASN A 53 8.09 13.97 9.37
C ASN A 53 8.18 13.83 7.84
N LEU A 54 7.97 12.61 7.36
CA LEU A 54 8.02 12.24 5.94
C LEU A 54 6.61 12.10 5.35
N THR A 55 6.53 12.17 4.03
CA THR A 55 5.27 12.08 3.29
C THR A 55 5.06 10.65 2.77
N PRO A 56 4.00 9.94 3.20
CA PRO A 56 3.66 8.62 2.67
C PRO A 56 3.35 8.65 1.17
N SER A 57 3.60 7.52 0.49
CA SER A 57 3.42 7.33 -0.95
C SER A 57 2.05 7.79 -1.47
N VAL A 58 0.95 7.44 -0.79
CA VAL A 58 -0.41 7.91 -1.13
C VAL A 58 -0.50 9.41 -1.17
N LYS A 59 0.03 10.09 -0.14
CA LYS A 59 -0.03 11.56 -0.08
C LYS A 59 0.84 12.18 -1.18
N SER A 60 2.03 11.63 -1.44
CA SER A 60 2.88 12.08 -2.54
C SER A 60 2.20 11.94 -3.91
N PHE A 61 1.51 10.82 -4.16
CA PHE A 61 0.73 10.61 -5.39
C PHE A 61 -0.42 11.60 -5.50
N THR A 62 -1.23 11.74 -4.43
CA THR A 62 -2.37 12.65 -4.41
C THR A 62 -1.95 14.10 -4.65
N GLU A 63 -0.86 14.57 -4.04
CA GLU A 63 -0.33 15.91 -4.31
C GLU A 63 0.13 16.08 -5.77
N GLY A 64 0.73 15.05 -6.36
CA GLY A 64 1.07 15.05 -7.79
C GLY A 64 -0.18 15.16 -8.68
N PHE A 65 -1.20 14.35 -8.39
CA PHE A 65 -2.48 14.39 -9.10
C PHE A 65 -3.17 15.75 -9.00
N LEU A 66 -3.20 16.36 -7.82
CA LEU A 66 -3.80 17.68 -7.61
C LEU A 66 -3.07 18.78 -8.39
N ARG A 67 -1.74 18.71 -8.49
CA ARG A 67 -0.95 19.66 -9.29
C ARG A 67 -1.27 19.59 -10.79
N ILE A 68 -1.52 18.38 -11.30
CA ILE A 68 -1.91 18.18 -12.71
C ILE A 68 -3.36 18.59 -12.94
N SER A 69 -4.24 18.31 -11.99
CA SER A 69 -5.69 18.57 -12.11
C SER A 69 -6.05 20.06 -12.00
N GLN A 70 -5.18 20.87 -11.39
CA GLN A 70 -5.35 22.32 -11.24
C GLN A 70 -6.75 22.73 -10.73
N PRO A 71 -7.16 22.32 -9.52
CA PRO A 71 -8.45 22.71 -8.95
C PRO A 71 -8.59 24.24 -8.90
N ALA A 72 -9.79 24.73 -9.22
CA ALA A 72 -10.09 26.16 -9.29
C ALA A 72 -10.13 26.82 -7.90
N ASP A 73 -10.47 26.07 -6.85
CA ASP A 73 -10.53 26.55 -5.47
C ASP A 73 -10.23 25.45 -4.43
N ASP A 74 -10.17 25.84 -3.16
CA ASP A 74 -9.90 24.92 -2.03
C ASP A 74 -11.01 23.87 -1.84
N VAL A 75 -12.25 24.19 -2.19
CA VAL A 75 -13.39 23.27 -2.05
C VAL A 75 -13.26 22.14 -3.07
N GLU A 76 -12.93 22.49 -4.32
CA GLU A 76 -12.63 21.52 -5.38
C GLU A 76 -11.39 20.70 -5.04
N ARG A 77 -10.32 21.34 -4.54
CA ARG A 77 -9.10 20.65 -4.10
C ARG A 77 -9.40 19.55 -3.08
N VAL A 78 -10.16 19.86 -2.03
CA VAL A 78 -10.52 18.89 -0.98
C VAL A 78 -11.39 17.75 -1.52
N LYS A 79 -12.32 18.05 -2.43
CA LYS A 79 -13.17 17.02 -3.07
C LYS A 79 -12.34 16.09 -3.94
N LEU A 80 -11.44 16.62 -4.76
CA LEU A 80 -10.54 15.82 -5.62
C LEU A 80 -9.56 14.99 -4.79
N GLU A 81 -9.00 15.57 -3.73
CA GLU A 81 -8.11 14.88 -2.79
C GLU A 81 -8.80 13.66 -2.19
N LYS A 82 -10.03 13.84 -1.69
CA LYS A 82 -10.83 12.74 -1.16
C LYS A 82 -11.14 11.70 -2.24
N TRP A 83 -11.58 12.15 -3.41
CA TRP A 83 -11.97 11.26 -4.50
C TRP A 83 -10.81 10.37 -4.96
N VAL A 84 -9.60 10.91 -5.12
CA VAL A 84 -8.44 10.12 -5.55
C VAL A 84 -8.01 9.12 -4.47
N ILE A 85 -8.00 9.53 -3.19
CA ILE A 85 -7.68 8.63 -2.07
C ILE A 85 -8.72 7.49 -1.99
N ASP A 86 -10.00 7.82 -2.11
CA ASP A 86 -11.08 6.83 -2.11
C ASP A 86 -10.92 5.86 -3.28
N ARG A 87 -10.55 6.35 -4.48
CA ARG A 87 -10.33 5.51 -5.66
C ARG A 87 -9.11 4.59 -5.53
N MET A 88 -8.01 5.07 -4.96
CA MET A 88 -6.79 4.28 -4.71
C MET A 88 -7.00 3.19 -3.66
N ASN A 89 -7.91 3.41 -2.70
CA ASN A 89 -8.17 2.47 -1.61
C ASN A 89 -9.42 1.59 -1.85
N ALA A 90 -10.19 1.86 -2.90
CA ALA A 90 -11.42 1.14 -3.21
C ALA A 90 -11.24 -0.38 -3.34
N PRO A 91 -10.24 -0.92 -4.08
CA PRO A 91 -10.05 -2.38 -4.22
C PRO A 91 -9.81 -3.06 -2.88
N ARG A 92 -8.86 -2.55 -2.09
CA ARG A 92 -8.56 -3.07 -0.74
C ARG A 92 -9.77 -2.99 0.18
N ASN A 93 -10.51 -1.89 0.14
CA ASN A 93 -11.70 -1.70 0.97
C ASN A 93 -12.85 -2.61 0.54
N SER A 94 -12.99 -2.92 -0.75
CA SER A 94 -13.97 -3.86 -1.29
C SER A 94 -13.68 -5.30 -0.84
N VAL A 95 -12.41 -5.70 -0.74
CA VAL A 95 -12.03 -7.03 -0.20
C VAL A 95 -12.24 -7.09 1.32
N LYS A 96 -11.91 -6.02 2.05
CA LYS A 96 -11.93 -5.99 3.52
C LYS A 96 -13.34 -5.84 4.11
N HIS A 97 -14.24 -5.14 3.42
CA HIS A 97 -15.54 -4.77 3.94
C HIS A 97 -16.67 -5.30 3.06
N LYS A 98 -17.59 -6.04 3.68
CA LYS A 98 -18.86 -6.41 3.07
C LYS A 98 -19.93 -5.35 3.39
N LYS A 99 -20.31 -4.53 2.43
CA LYS A 99 -21.32 -3.47 2.57
C LYS A 99 -22.74 -4.04 2.44
N GLY A 100 -23.20 -4.66 3.53
CA GLY A 100 -24.55 -5.23 3.62
C GLY A 100 -24.70 -6.55 2.85
N HIS A 101 -25.95 -6.99 2.69
CA HIS A 101 -26.22 -8.35 2.21
C HIS A 101 -25.95 -8.55 0.70
N GLN A 102 -26.04 -7.50 -0.10
CA GLN A 102 -25.91 -7.59 -1.57
C GLN A 102 -24.47 -7.43 -2.08
N ASP A 103 -23.55 -6.96 -1.24
CA ASP A 103 -22.13 -6.84 -1.59
C ASP A 103 -21.44 -8.20 -1.50
N ASN A 104 -21.49 -8.98 -2.57
CA ASN A 104 -20.99 -10.37 -2.60
C ASN A 104 -19.85 -10.58 -3.60
N PHE A 105 -19.51 -9.56 -4.38
CA PHE A 105 -18.55 -9.65 -5.47
C PHE A 105 -17.58 -8.48 -5.42
N VAL A 106 -16.36 -8.74 -5.91
CA VAL A 106 -15.34 -7.72 -6.13
C VAL A 106 -15.11 -7.60 -7.63
N GLU A 107 -14.99 -6.36 -8.13
CA GLU A 107 -14.85 -6.08 -9.57
C GLU A 107 -13.64 -5.17 -9.82
N PHE A 108 -12.47 -5.79 -9.97
CA PHE A 108 -11.21 -5.14 -10.37
C PHE A 108 -10.17 -6.20 -10.77
N ASN A 109 -9.09 -5.79 -11.43
CA ASN A 109 -7.96 -6.67 -11.71
C ASN A 109 -7.13 -6.88 -10.44
N ALA A 110 -7.29 -8.03 -9.79
CA ALA A 110 -6.63 -8.31 -8.50
C ALA A 110 -5.10 -8.29 -8.60
N GLU A 111 -4.54 -8.75 -9.72
CA GLU A 111 -3.10 -8.73 -9.94
C GLU A 111 -2.58 -7.29 -10.00
N GLU A 112 -3.13 -6.46 -10.88
CA GLU A 112 -2.74 -5.05 -11.01
C GLU A 112 -2.91 -4.28 -9.70
N GLU A 113 -4.08 -4.39 -9.05
CA GLU A 113 -4.36 -3.64 -7.82
C GLU A 113 -3.46 -4.09 -6.67
N SER A 114 -3.16 -5.39 -6.55
CA SER A 114 -2.22 -5.88 -5.54
C SER A 114 -0.80 -5.39 -5.81
N ALA A 115 -0.34 -5.37 -7.06
CA ALA A 115 0.97 -4.84 -7.44
C ALA A 115 1.11 -3.35 -7.09
N GLU A 116 0.09 -2.54 -7.37
CA GLU A 116 0.09 -1.11 -7.04
C GLU A 116 0.17 -0.86 -5.52
N VAL A 117 -0.52 -1.67 -4.71
CA VAL A 117 -0.44 -1.54 -3.25
C VAL A 117 0.91 -2.02 -2.71
N ILE A 118 1.48 -3.08 -3.27
CA ILE A 118 2.84 -3.53 -2.96
C ILE A 118 3.84 -2.41 -3.27
N ASN A 119 3.77 -1.79 -4.45
CA ASN A 119 4.63 -0.67 -4.83
C ASN A 119 4.54 0.51 -3.83
N ARG A 120 3.33 0.85 -3.38
CA ARG A 120 3.12 1.88 -2.36
C ARG A 120 3.74 1.51 -1.02
N ALA A 121 3.61 0.26 -0.59
CA ALA A 121 4.20 -0.25 0.64
C ALA A 121 5.74 -0.30 0.56
N ILE A 122 6.31 -0.76 -0.55
CA ILE A 122 7.76 -0.75 -0.85
C ILE A 122 8.30 0.69 -0.81
N SER A 123 7.59 1.63 -1.43
CA SER A 123 7.97 3.05 -1.42
C SER A 123 8.01 3.63 -0.01
N ASN A 124 7.09 3.25 0.86
CA ASN A 124 7.10 3.66 2.27
C ASN A 124 8.20 2.96 3.07
N TYR A 125 8.41 1.66 2.82
CA TYR A 125 9.48 0.86 3.41
C TYR A 125 10.86 1.46 3.11
N PHE A 126 11.16 1.80 1.86
CA PHE A 126 12.45 2.38 1.49
C PHE A 126 12.69 3.76 2.11
N GLN A 127 11.64 4.56 2.30
CA GLN A 127 11.77 5.84 3.01
C GLN A 127 12.14 5.65 4.49
N LEU A 128 11.70 4.55 5.11
CA LEU A 128 12.03 4.20 6.50
C LEU A 128 13.34 3.40 6.62
N LEU A 129 13.87 2.88 5.51
CA LEU A 129 15.15 2.17 5.48
C LEU A 129 16.27 3.13 5.93
N GLY A 130 16.98 2.76 6.99
CA GLY A 130 17.98 3.62 7.64
C GLY A 130 17.45 4.57 8.72
N ARG A 131 16.12 4.63 8.93
CA ARG A 131 15.47 5.35 10.06
C ARG A 131 14.96 4.40 11.13
N LEU A 132 14.56 3.21 10.71
CA LEU A 132 14.15 2.09 11.56
C LEU A 132 15.03 0.88 11.29
N PRO A 133 15.17 -0.06 12.25
CA PRO A 133 15.93 -1.30 12.08
C PRO A 133 15.15 -2.31 11.22
N LEU A 134 14.84 -1.93 9.97
CA LEU A 134 14.11 -2.80 9.04
C LEU A 134 15.06 -3.84 8.44
N ARG A 135 14.63 -5.11 8.44
CA ARG A 135 15.33 -6.17 7.69
C ARG A 135 15.22 -5.93 6.19
N ILE A 136 16.28 -6.28 5.45
CA ILE A 136 16.29 -6.23 3.99
C ILE A 136 15.43 -7.36 3.42
N LEU A 137 14.54 -7.01 2.50
CA LEU A 137 13.65 -7.96 1.83
C LEU A 137 14.18 -8.29 0.43
N ALA A 138 14.83 -9.45 0.28
CA ALA A 138 15.32 -9.92 -1.03
C ALA A 138 14.16 -10.09 -2.03
N SER A 139 12.96 -10.43 -1.54
CA SER A 139 11.75 -10.60 -2.34
C SER A 139 11.33 -9.32 -3.10
N ILE A 140 11.76 -8.13 -2.68
CA ILE A 140 11.54 -6.89 -3.44
C ILE A 140 12.20 -6.96 -4.82
N ALA A 141 13.41 -7.53 -4.92
CA ALA A 141 14.10 -7.67 -6.20
C ALA A 141 13.36 -8.65 -7.13
N ASP A 142 12.83 -9.74 -6.57
CA ASP A 142 12.04 -10.72 -7.33
C ASP A 142 10.72 -10.10 -7.85
N PHE A 143 10.04 -9.31 -7.00
CA PHE A 143 8.85 -8.55 -7.39
C PHE A 143 9.15 -7.56 -8.54
N ASP A 144 10.22 -6.79 -8.41
CA ASP A 144 10.66 -5.85 -9.44
C ASP A 144 10.98 -6.55 -10.77
N ALA A 145 11.61 -7.74 -10.72
CA ALA A 145 11.94 -8.51 -11.91
C ALA A 145 10.69 -8.94 -12.68
N VAL A 146 9.67 -9.42 -11.98
CA VAL A 146 8.38 -9.82 -12.60
C VAL A 146 7.64 -8.61 -13.17
N ARG A 147 7.65 -7.45 -12.49
CA ARG A 147 6.95 -6.25 -12.95
C ARG A 147 7.61 -5.54 -14.13
N ARG A 148 8.91 -5.76 -14.38
CA ARG A 148 9.65 -5.13 -15.49
C ARG A 148 9.59 -5.91 -16.81
N VAL A 149 8.99 -7.11 -16.83
CA VAL A 149 8.79 -7.85 -18.08
C VAL A 149 7.69 -7.14 -18.89
N PRO A 150 7.97 -6.62 -20.10
CA PRO A 150 6.92 -6.07 -20.96
C PRO A 150 5.89 -7.17 -21.24
N CYS A 151 4.60 -6.87 -21.17
CA CYS A 151 3.59 -7.76 -21.73
C CYS A 151 3.94 -8.01 -23.20
N GLU A 152 4.21 -9.27 -23.56
CA GLU A 152 4.30 -9.73 -24.94
C GLU A 152 2.93 -9.67 -25.64
#